data_AF-A0A7R9T1H7-F1
#
_entry.id   AF-A0A7R9T1H7-F1
#
_cell.length_a   1.000
_cell.length_b   1.000
_cell.length_c   1.000
_cell.angle_alpha   90.00
_cell.angle_beta   90.00
_cell.angle_gamma   90.00
#
_symmetry.space_group_name_H-M   'P 1'
#
loop_
_entity.id
_entity.type
_entity.pdbx_description
1 polymer ?
#
loop_
_entity_poly.entity_id
_entity_poly.type
_entity_poly.pdbx_seq_one_letter_code
_entity_poly.pdbx_strand_id
1 'polypeptide(L)'
;RAMSKRVDVTRVEKSEREWKQELDAQAFQVLRQKGTEPARSGEYDKFYPSEGHFVCRGCGTPLYSAKSKFDSGCGWPAFDKCYAGALKTEIDNAFGMRRVEIMCAACDGHLGHVFENEGFSATMERHCVNSVSVKYVPANLDAEEAKVVDESVASGALGFARSPILALLGIYVLSDLLGRVMNFFASRQ
;
A
#
# COMPACT_ATOMS: atom_id res chain seq x y z
N ARG A 1 -8.74 -26.10 -7.24
CA ARG A 1 -8.31 -24.72 -7.52
C ARG A 1 -8.73 -23.90 -6.29
N ALA A 2 -7.82 -23.63 -5.35
CA ALA A 2 -8.17 -22.82 -4.18
C ALA A 2 -8.62 -21.45 -4.71
N MET A 3 -9.84 -21.02 -4.37
CA MET A 3 -10.28 -19.67 -4.68
C MET A 3 -9.36 -18.72 -3.92
N SER A 4 -8.81 -17.74 -4.63
CA SER A 4 -7.93 -16.72 -4.06
C SER A 4 -8.66 -16.06 -2.88
N LYS A 5 -8.10 -16.13 -1.66
CA LYS A 5 -8.70 -15.56 -0.43
C LYS A 5 -8.63 -14.02 -0.37
N ARG A 6 -8.53 -13.35 -1.51
CA ARG A 6 -8.51 -11.88 -1.61
C ARG A 6 -9.90 -11.32 -1.40
N VAL A 7 -9.98 -10.10 -0.92
CA VAL A 7 -11.27 -9.38 -0.86
C VAL A 7 -11.73 -9.12 -2.28
N ASP A 8 -12.98 -9.47 -2.58
CA ASP A 8 -13.62 -9.14 -3.86
C ASP A 8 -13.96 -7.65 -3.86
N VAL A 9 -13.25 -6.88 -4.69
CA VAL A 9 -13.37 -5.42 -4.77
C VAL A 9 -14.24 -5.07 -5.97
N THR A 10 -15.50 -4.75 -5.70
CA THR A 10 -16.39 -4.15 -6.70
C THR A 10 -16.22 -2.63 -6.71
N ARG A 11 -15.96 -2.04 -7.88
CA ARG A 11 -15.80 -0.58 -8.01
C ARG A 11 -17.11 0.13 -7.69
N VAL A 12 -17.06 1.12 -6.80
CA VAL A 12 -18.19 1.97 -6.39
C VAL A 12 -18.02 3.38 -6.95
N GLU A 13 -18.80 3.71 -7.98
CA GLU A 13 -18.81 5.04 -8.58
C GLU A 13 -20.05 5.81 -8.13
N LYS A 14 -19.83 6.99 -7.56
CA LYS A 14 -20.88 7.94 -7.17
C LYS A 14 -20.39 9.35 -7.41
N SER A 15 -21.32 10.25 -7.70
CA SER A 15 -21.06 11.68 -7.79
C SER A 15 -20.72 12.28 -6.43
N GLU A 16 -20.01 13.40 -6.43
CA GLU A 16 -19.72 14.15 -5.20
C GLU A 16 -21.00 14.57 -4.45
N ARG A 17 -22.11 14.80 -5.16
CA ARG A 17 -23.39 15.12 -4.53
C ARG A 17 -23.96 13.93 -3.76
N GLU A 18 -23.91 12.74 -4.34
CA GLU A 18 -24.36 11.52 -3.67
C GLU A 18 -23.48 11.23 -2.45
N TRP A 19 -22.16 11.37 -2.56
CA TRP A 19 -21.25 11.24 -1.42
C TRP A 19 -21.57 12.24 -0.30
N LYS A 20 -21.84 13.51 -0.63
CA LYS A 20 -22.24 14.52 0.37
C LYS A 20 -23.58 14.23 1.05
N GLN A 21 -24.46 13.45 0.41
CA GLN A 21 -25.76 13.07 0.98
C GLN A 21 -25.65 11.84 1.88
N GLU A 22 -24.76 10.91 1.56
CA GLU A 22 -24.57 9.67 2.32
C GLU A 22 -23.58 9.79 3.47
N LEU A 23 -22.54 10.61 3.30
CA LEU A 23 -21.49 10.80 4.30
C LEU A 23 -21.80 11.98 5.19
N ASP A 24 -21.47 11.85 6.48
CA ASP A 24 -21.36 13.03 7.33
C ASP A 24 -20.23 13.97 6.84
N ALA A 25 -20.26 15.23 7.29
CA ALA A 25 -19.36 16.26 6.81
C ALA A 25 -17.87 15.92 7.03
N GLN A 26 -17.54 15.27 8.16
CA GLN A 26 -16.16 14.94 8.52
C GLN A 26 -15.65 13.76 7.69
N ALA A 27 -16.46 12.71 7.55
CA ALA A 27 -16.17 11.57 6.68
C ALA A 27 -16.04 12.01 5.22
N PHE A 28 -16.90 12.92 4.75
CA PHE A 28 -16.78 13.49 3.40
C PHE A 28 -15.47 14.26 3.22
N GLN A 29 -15.12 15.14 4.18
CA GLN A 29 -13.87 15.91 4.12
C GLN A 29 -12.63 14.99 4.09
N VAL A 30 -12.61 13.94 4.90
CA VAL A 30 -11.49 13.00 4.92
C VAL A 30 -11.49 12.13 3.66
N LEU A 31 -12.55 11.36 3.40
CA LEU A 31 -12.60 10.38 2.31
C LEU A 31 -12.50 11.01 0.92
N ARG A 32 -13.09 12.21 0.71
CA ARG A 32 -13.23 12.81 -0.63
C ARG A 32 -12.33 14.01 -0.86
N GLN A 33 -12.01 14.77 0.20
CA GLN A 33 -11.18 15.97 0.11
C GLN A 33 -9.77 15.77 0.67
N LYS A 34 -9.37 14.51 0.93
CA LYS A 34 -8.05 14.13 1.45
C LYS A 34 -7.68 14.87 2.75
N GLY A 35 -8.68 15.16 3.57
CA GLY A 35 -8.50 15.75 4.89
C GLY A 35 -7.88 14.78 5.90
N THR A 36 -7.50 15.30 7.07
CA THR A 36 -7.01 14.49 8.19
C THR A 36 -7.72 14.91 9.47
N GLU A 37 -8.21 13.96 10.25
CA GLU A 37 -8.82 14.24 11.56
C GLU A 37 -7.73 14.69 12.55
N PRO A 38 -8.06 15.51 13.57
CA PRO A 38 -7.08 15.90 14.59
C PRO A 38 -6.51 14.69 15.33
N ALA A 39 -5.20 14.71 15.60
CA ALA A 39 -4.54 13.64 16.36
C ALA A 39 -5.22 13.43 17.72
N ARG A 40 -5.35 12.16 18.13
CA ARG A 40 -5.91 11.69 19.41
C ARG A 40 -7.39 12.00 19.62
N SER A 41 -8.10 12.42 18.58
CA SER A 41 -9.53 12.75 18.64
C SER A 41 -10.44 11.66 18.07
N GLY A 42 -9.90 10.77 17.24
CA GLY A 42 -10.67 9.78 16.51
C GLY A 42 -11.19 8.62 17.38
N GLU A 43 -12.36 8.10 17.01
CA GLU A 43 -13.05 6.98 17.68
C GLU A 43 -12.15 5.74 17.87
N TYR A 44 -11.21 5.52 16.94
CA TYR A 44 -10.42 4.29 16.89
C TYR A 44 -8.94 4.45 17.24
N ASP A 45 -8.49 5.63 17.67
CA ASP A 45 -7.10 5.86 18.10
C ASP A 45 -6.72 4.86 19.21
N LYS A 46 -7.47 4.86 20.31
CA LYS A 46 -7.24 4.01 21.50
C LYS A 46 -8.11 2.75 21.57
N PHE A 47 -8.77 2.40 20.47
CA PHE A 47 -9.63 1.22 20.40
C PHE A 47 -8.84 0.04 19.85
N TYR A 48 -8.72 -1.05 20.62
CA TYR A 48 -7.93 -2.24 20.25
C TYR A 48 -8.74 -3.52 20.48
N PRO A 49 -9.70 -3.83 19.60
CA PRO A 49 -10.49 -5.04 19.71
C PRO A 49 -9.62 -6.28 19.41
N SER A 50 -9.89 -7.40 20.09
CA SER A 50 -9.18 -8.67 19.84
C SER A 50 -9.70 -9.43 18.62
N GLU A 51 -10.91 -9.11 18.18
CA GLU A 51 -11.61 -9.73 17.06
C GLU A 51 -12.34 -8.68 16.24
N GLY A 52 -12.83 -9.05 15.06
CA GLY A 52 -13.52 -8.14 14.15
C GLY A 52 -12.64 -7.62 13.02
N HIS A 53 -13.18 -6.67 12.27
CA HIS A 53 -12.48 -6.01 11.17
C HIS A 53 -12.98 -4.57 10.97
N PHE A 54 -12.24 -3.81 10.18
CA PHE A 54 -12.58 -2.45 9.80
C PHE A 54 -12.93 -2.40 8.32
N VAL A 55 -14.05 -1.76 8.00
CA VAL A 55 -14.52 -1.51 6.64
C VAL A 55 -14.36 -0.05 6.27
N CYS A 56 -14.29 0.26 4.98
CA CYS A 56 -14.36 1.63 4.48
C CYS A 56 -15.68 2.25 4.90
N ARG A 57 -15.66 3.41 5.57
CA ARG A 57 -16.88 4.11 5.98
C ARG A 57 -17.71 4.59 4.78
N GLY A 58 -17.06 4.80 3.62
CA GLY A 58 -17.72 5.20 2.38
C GLY A 58 -18.49 4.08 1.69
N CYS A 59 -17.84 2.96 1.39
CA CYS A 59 -18.42 1.91 0.54
C CYS A 59 -18.63 0.56 1.24
N GLY A 60 -18.19 0.40 2.49
CA GLY A 60 -18.33 -0.86 3.23
C GLY A 60 -17.33 -1.95 2.85
N THR A 61 -16.39 -1.70 1.94
CA THR A 61 -15.34 -2.67 1.58
C THR A 61 -14.48 -3.02 2.80
N PRO A 62 -14.24 -4.30 3.12
CA PRO A 62 -13.32 -4.70 4.18
C PRO A 62 -11.89 -4.24 3.90
N LEU A 63 -11.25 -3.60 4.87
CA LEU A 63 -9.91 -3.00 4.73
C LEU A 63 -8.86 -3.66 5.62
N TYR A 64 -9.16 -3.80 6.91
CA TYR A 64 -8.20 -4.22 7.93
C TYR A 64 -8.82 -5.23 8.89
N SER A 65 -8.05 -6.20 9.36
CA SER A 65 -8.48 -7.02 10.50
C SER A 65 -8.26 -6.27 11.82
N ALA A 66 -8.96 -6.65 12.88
CA ALA A 66 -8.66 -6.16 14.22
C ALA A 66 -7.23 -6.54 14.68
N LYS A 67 -6.74 -7.70 14.23
CA LYS A 67 -5.43 -8.25 14.60
C LYS A 67 -4.26 -7.49 14.00
N SER A 68 -4.44 -6.82 12.86
CA SER A 68 -3.40 -5.99 12.26
C SER A 68 -3.28 -4.61 12.92
N LYS A 69 -4.23 -4.22 13.78
CA LYS A 69 -4.18 -2.96 14.52
C LYS A 69 -3.16 -3.04 15.66
N PHE A 70 -2.34 -2.02 15.83
CA PHE A 70 -1.36 -1.93 16.93
C PHE A 70 -1.24 -0.50 17.47
N ASP A 71 -0.67 -0.35 18.67
CA ASP A 71 -0.40 0.96 19.26
C ASP A 71 0.95 1.49 18.78
N SER A 72 0.93 2.49 17.91
CA SER A 72 2.12 3.17 17.42
C SER A 72 2.39 4.50 18.12
N GLY A 73 1.48 4.97 18.98
CA GLY A 73 1.53 6.30 19.60
C GLY A 73 1.40 7.50 18.64
N CYS A 74 1.02 7.29 17.37
CA CYS A 74 0.95 8.39 16.39
C CYS A 74 -0.26 9.32 16.59
N GLY A 75 -1.27 8.89 17.36
CA GLY A 75 -2.52 9.64 17.58
C GLY A 75 -3.62 9.35 16.56
N TRP A 76 -3.47 8.28 15.77
CA TRP A 76 -4.48 7.76 14.85
C TRP A 76 -4.44 6.23 14.89
N PRO A 77 -5.51 5.52 14.50
CA PRO A 77 -5.46 4.07 14.37
C PRO A 77 -4.36 3.66 13.38
N ALA A 78 -3.49 2.76 13.85
CA ALA A 78 -2.37 2.23 13.09
C ALA A 78 -2.54 0.74 12.80
N PHE A 79 -2.26 0.33 11.56
CA PHE A 79 -2.32 -1.06 11.12
C PHE A 79 -1.01 -1.47 10.45
N ASP A 80 -0.64 -2.76 10.51
CA ASP A 80 0.60 -3.28 9.91
C ASP A 80 0.37 -4.08 8.61
N LYS A 81 -0.89 -4.46 8.34
CA LYS A 81 -1.36 -5.23 7.18
C LYS A 81 -2.79 -4.85 6.85
N CYS A 82 -3.16 -4.99 5.58
CA CYS A 82 -4.54 -4.88 5.11
C CYS A 82 -5.01 -6.19 4.49
N TYR A 83 -6.31 -6.31 4.22
CA TYR A 83 -6.78 -7.40 3.38
C TYR A 83 -6.24 -7.27 1.95
N ALA A 84 -5.83 -8.38 1.36
CA ALA A 84 -5.22 -8.43 0.04
C ALA A 84 -6.20 -7.90 -1.02
N GLY A 85 -5.78 -6.86 -1.75
CA GLY A 85 -6.57 -6.17 -2.77
C GLY A 85 -7.44 -5.02 -2.26
N ALA A 86 -7.60 -4.85 -0.95
CA ALA A 86 -8.52 -3.85 -0.39
C ALA A 86 -8.08 -2.40 -0.57
N LEU A 87 -6.77 -2.16 -0.67
CA LEU A 87 -6.16 -0.83 -0.72
C LEU A 87 -5.41 -0.59 -2.03
N LYS A 88 -5.33 0.68 -2.40
CA LYS A 88 -4.44 1.19 -3.44
C LYS A 88 -3.58 2.32 -2.88
N THR A 89 -2.42 2.55 -3.48
CA THR A 89 -1.48 3.58 -3.07
C THR A 89 -1.24 4.63 -4.16
N GLU A 90 -0.92 5.84 -3.73
CA GLU A 90 -0.48 6.92 -4.62
C GLU A 90 0.64 7.72 -3.94
N ILE A 91 1.58 8.25 -4.73
CA ILE A 91 2.63 9.12 -4.21
C ILE A 91 2.03 10.49 -3.92
N ASP A 92 2.12 10.92 -2.66
CA ASP A 92 1.68 12.23 -2.19
C ASP A 92 2.91 13.11 -1.92
N ASN A 93 3.06 14.18 -2.69
CA ASN A 93 4.15 15.17 -2.55
C ASN A 93 3.69 16.47 -1.86
N ALA A 94 2.52 16.47 -1.23
CA ALA A 94 2.02 17.64 -0.51
C ALA A 94 2.94 18.05 0.64
N PHE A 95 2.91 19.34 0.99
CA PHE A 95 3.68 19.92 2.10
C PHE A 95 5.20 19.72 2.00
N GLY A 96 5.74 19.49 0.80
CA GLY A 96 7.18 19.32 0.58
C GLY A 96 7.74 17.99 1.11
N MET A 97 6.87 17.04 1.45
CA MET A 97 7.24 15.70 1.90
C MET A 97 6.78 14.66 0.88
N ARG A 98 7.60 13.65 0.62
CA ARG A 98 7.19 12.47 -0.16
C ARG A 98 6.59 11.44 0.78
N ARG A 99 5.27 11.26 0.69
CA ARG A 99 4.49 10.27 1.45
C ARG A 99 3.79 9.32 0.48
N VAL A 100 3.30 8.21 1.00
CA VAL A 100 2.50 7.25 0.22
C VAL A 100 1.07 7.28 0.79
N GLU A 101 0.15 7.84 0.03
CA GLU A 101 -1.27 7.86 0.37
C GLU A 101 -1.84 6.45 0.26
N ILE A 102 -2.70 6.08 1.21
CA ILE A 102 -3.51 4.85 1.16
C ILE A 102 -4.97 5.20 0.94
N MET A 103 -5.58 4.55 -0.05
CA MET A 103 -6.98 4.75 -0.43
C MET A 103 -7.70 3.41 -0.50
N CYS A 104 -9.01 3.43 -0.30
CA CYS A 104 -9.85 2.27 -0.57
C CYS A 104 -9.85 1.95 -2.08
N ALA A 105 -9.53 0.70 -2.44
CA ALA A 105 -9.50 0.27 -3.84
C ALA A 105 -10.89 0.26 -4.52
N ALA A 106 -11.97 0.17 -3.74
CA ALA A 106 -13.33 0.12 -4.26
C ALA A 106 -13.89 1.50 -4.63
N CYS A 107 -13.67 2.53 -3.80
CA CYS A 107 -14.31 3.84 -3.95
C CYS A 107 -13.35 5.03 -4.09
N ASP A 108 -12.04 4.77 -4.07
CA ASP A 108 -10.98 5.78 -4.09
C ASP A 108 -11.01 6.74 -2.89
N GLY A 109 -11.69 6.37 -1.80
CA GLY A 109 -11.73 7.17 -0.59
C GLY A 109 -10.39 7.21 0.13
N HIS A 110 -9.92 8.42 0.47
CA HIS A 110 -8.71 8.64 1.25
C HIS A 110 -8.85 8.07 2.66
N LEU A 111 -7.87 7.25 3.06
CA LEU A 111 -7.82 6.64 4.39
C LEU A 111 -6.75 7.29 5.25
N GLY A 112 -5.59 7.59 4.66
CA GLY A 112 -4.43 8.16 5.36
C GLY A 112 -3.15 7.92 4.59
N HIS A 113 -2.07 7.56 5.29
CA HIS A 113 -0.75 7.31 4.69
C HIS A 113 -0.09 6.06 5.26
N VAL A 114 0.74 5.40 4.43
CA VAL A 114 1.65 4.34 4.87
C VAL A 114 3.06 4.89 5.03
N PHE A 115 3.71 4.47 6.12
CA PHE A 115 5.11 4.74 6.43
C PHE A 115 5.84 3.41 6.53
N GLU A 116 7.06 3.36 6.00
CA GLU A 116 7.89 2.16 5.95
C GLU A 116 9.14 2.32 6.82
N ASN A 117 9.71 1.18 7.24
CA ASN A 117 11.02 1.08 7.90
C ASN A 117 11.12 1.74 9.30
N GLU A 118 10.01 1.82 10.03
CA GLU A 118 9.98 2.39 11.38
C GLU A 118 10.20 1.36 12.51
N GLY A 119 10.20 0.06 12.18
CA GLY A 119 10.55 -1.01 13.14
C GLY A 119 9.43 -1.39 14.11
N PHE A 120 8.18 -0.99 13.86
CA PHE A 120 7.04 -1.33 14.73
C PHE A 120 6.55 -2.78 14.60
N SER A 121 6.70 -3.39 13.43
CA SER A 121 6.14 -4.70 13.11
C SER A 121 7.08 -5.50 12.20
N ALA A 122 6.83 -6.79 12.06
CA ALA A 122 7.54 -7.64 11.09
C ALA A 122 7.29 -7.20 9.64
N THR A 123 6.20 -6.47 9.37
CA THR A 123 5.96 -5.93 8.03
C THR A 123 6.77 -4.68 7.74
N MET A 124 7.33 -4.03 8.75
CA MET A 124 7.99 -2.72 8.64
C MET A 124 7.08 -1.63 8.08
N GLU A 125 5.77 -1.86 8.01
CA GLU A 125 4.77 -0.89 7.57
C GLU A 125 3.95 -0.39 8.75
N ARG A 126 3.63 0.90 8.72
CA ARG A 126 2.64 1.52 9.58
C ARG A 126 1.64 2.27 8.70
N HIS A 127 0.43 1.75 8.62
CA HIS A 127 -0.71 2.38 7.96
C HIS A 127 -1.36 3.31 8.97
N CYS A 128 -1.09 4.61 8.87
CA CYS A 128 -1.66 5.64 9.71
C CYS A 128 -3.00 6.08 9.10
N VAL A 129 -4.12 5.65 9.70
CA VAL A 129 -5.47 5.76 9.11
C VAL A 129 -6.31 6.75 9.90
N ASN A 130 -7.18 7.51 9.24
CA ASN A 130 -8.18 8.33 9.92
C ASN A 130 -9.32 7.46 10.45
N SER A 131 -9.68 7.58 11.73
CA SER A 131 -10.81 6.86 12.33
C SER A 131 -12.11 7.13 11.58
N VAL A 132 -12.34 8.38 11.17
CA VAL A 132 -13.54 8.78 10.41
C VAL A 132 -13.63 8.15 9.01
N SER A 133 -12.54 7.59 8.48
CA SER A 133 -12.53 6.94 7.17
C SER A 133 -12.91 5.45 7.23
N VAL A 134 -12.95 4.86 8.43
CA VAL A 134 -13.22 3.44 8.65
C VAL A 134 -14.38 3.22 9.61
N LYS A 135 -14.92 2.01 9.65
CA LYS A 135 -15.94 1.60 10.61
C LYS A 135 -15.64 0.20 11.11
N TYR A 136 -15.68 0.01 12.42
CA TYR A 136 -15.47 -1.30 13.02
C TYR A 136 -16.71 -2.20 12.87
N VAL A 137 -16.48 -3.48 12.60
CA VAL A 137 -17.49 -4.54 12.52
C VAL A 137 -17.06 -5.69 13.44
N PRO A 138 -17.87 -6.07 14.45
CA PRO A 138 -17.54 -7.11 15.43
C PRO A 138 -17.78 -8.53 14.86
N ALA A 139 -17.23 -8.81 13.69
CA ALA A 139 -17.27 -10.12 13.05
C ALA A 139 -15.93 -10.38 12.36
N ASN A 140 -15.37 -11.58 12.48
CA ASN A 140 -14.13 -11.92 11.79
C ASN A 140 -14.39 -12.17 10.30
N LEU A 141 -13.45 -11.77 9.45
CA LEU A 141 -13.45 -12.07 8.02
C LEU A 141 -12.23 -12.95 7.69
N ASP A 142 -12.47 -14.13 7.12
CA ASP A 142 -11.42 -15.04 6.64
C ASP A 142 -10.98 -14.61 5.23
N ALA A 143 -10.13 -13.59 5.18
CA ALA A 143 -9.48 -13.11 3.97
C ALA A 143 -7.96 -13.02 4.20
N GLU A 144 -7.20 -13.19 3.13
CA GLU A 144 -5.74 -13.08 3.12
C GLU A 144 -5.33 -11.65 3.46
N GLU A 145 -4.29 -11.49 4.28
CA GLU A 145 -3.71 -10.21 4.65
C GLU A 145 -2.36 -10.01 3.94
N ALA A 146 -2.07 -8.79 3.53
CA ALA A 146 -0.85 -8.42 2.83
C ALA A 146 -0.32 -7.05 3.29
N LYS A 147 0.96 -6.80 2.98
CA LYS A 147 1.52 -5.45 2.96
C LYS A 147 0.91 -4.62 1.84
N VAL A 148 0.97 -3.31 1.97
CA VAL A 148 0.40 -2.37 1.00
C VAL A 148 1.42 -1.92 -0.03
N VAL A 149 2.65 -1.69 0.40
CA VAL A 149 3.77 -1.37 -0.48
C VAL A 149 4.42 -2.69 -0.87
N ASP A 150 4.19 -3.11 -2.11
CA ASP A 150 4.93 -4.24 -2.67
C ASP A 150 6.36 -3.79 -2.98
N GLU A 151 7.36 -4.59 -2.58
CA GLU A 151 8.77 -4.37 -2.89
C GLU A 151 9.00 -4.26 -4.42
N SER A 152 8.08 -4.80 -5.24
CA SER A 152 8.10 -4.66 -6.70
C SER A 152 7.89 -3.22 -7.20
N VAL A 153 7.25 -2.35 -6.42
CA VAL A 153 7.04 -0.92 -6.78
C VAL A 153 8.26 -0.07 -6.41
N ALA A 154 9.07 -0.51 -5.44
CA ALA A 154 10.34 0.13 -5.09
C ALA A 154 11.42 -0.04 -6.19
N SER A 155 11.25 -0.99 -7.13
CA SER A 155 12.16 -1.19 -8.26
C SER A 155 11.91 -0.24 -9.46
N GLY A 156 11.08 0.80 -9.28
CA GLY A 156 10.80 1.82 -10.29
C GLY A 156 11.99 2.70 -10.72
N ALA A 157 13.21 2.39 -10.28
CA ALA A 157 14.43 3.08 -10.68
C ALA A 157 15.59 2.11 -10.98
N LEU A 158 15.36 1.07 -11.81
CA LEU A 158 16.39 0.42 -12.65
C LEU A 158 15.72 -0.67 -13.49
N GLY A 159 15.00 -0.25 -14.52
CA GLY A 159 14.49 -1.14 -15.56
C GLY A 159 15.63 -1.70 -16.42
N PHE A 160 16.37 -2.69 -15.91
CA PHE A 160 17.05 -3.62 -16.80
C PHE A 160 16.01 -4.59 -17.33
N ALA A 161 15.43 -4.23 -18.48
CA ALA A 161 14.67 -5.16 -19.29
C ALA A 161 15.52 -6.43 -19.48
N ARG A 162 15.06 -7.56 -18.92
CA ARG A 162 15.58 -8.90 -19.25
C ARG A 162 15.14 -9.25 -20.66
N SER A 163 15.70 -8.56 -21.65
CA SER A 163 15.62 -8.95 -23.04
C SER A 163 16.70 -9.99 -23.31
N PRO A 164 16.38 -11.20 -23.82
CA PRO A 164 17.39 -12.23 -24.11
C PRO A 164 18.40 -11.78 -25.18
N ILE A 165 18.15 -10.67 -25.86
CA ILE A 165 19.00 -10.08 -26.90
C ILE A 165 20.26 -9.41 -26.29
N LEU A 166 20.16 -8.84 -25.08
CA LEU A 166 21.30 -8.16 -24.42
C LEU A 166 22.33 -9.12 -23.83
N ALA A 167 21.92 -10.34 -23.47
CA ALA A 167 22.84 -11.38 -23.00
C ALA A 167 23.79 -11.87 -24.11
N LEU A 168 23.32 -11.90 -25.37
CA LEU A 168 24.11 -12.33 -26.51
C LEU A 168 25.18 -11.29 -26.91
N LEU A 169 24.87 -9.99 -26.79
CA LEU A 169 25.85 -8.92 -27.04
C LEU A 169 26.99 -8.92 -26.00
N GLY A 170 26.67 -9.19 -24.72
CA GLY A 170 27.68 -9.30 -23.66
C GLY A 170 28.67 -10.46 -23.88
N ILE A 171 28.21 -11.59 -24.43
CA ILE A 171 29.06 -12.74 -24.73
C ILE A 171 29.99 -12.44 -25.92
N TYR A 172 29.49 -11.78 -26.97
CA TYR A 172 30.30 -11.44 -28.15
C TYR A 172 31.45 -10.46 -27.86
N VAL A 173 31.22 -9.45 -27.01
CA VAL A 173 32.26 -8.48 -26.62
C VAL A 173 33.35 -9.16 -25.77
N LEU A 174 33.00 -10.11 -24.91
CA LEU A 174 33.96 -10.88 -24.12
C LEU A 174 34.81 -11.83 -24.97
N SER A 175 34.24 -12.45 -26.00
CA SER A 175 35.02 -13.30 -26.93
C SER A 175 36.01 -12.50 -27.77
N ASP A 176 35.63 -11.30 -28.24
CA ASP A 176 36.54 -10.45 -29.03
C ASP A 176 37.69 -9.88 -28.19
N LEU A 177 37.42 -9.56 -26.91
CA LEU A 177 38.45 -9.04 -26.02
C LEU A 177 39.48 -10.13 -25.64
N LEU A 178 39.01 -11.36 -25.37
CA LEU A 178 39.90 -12.51 -25.13
C LEU A 178 40.71 -12.88 -26.38
N GLY A 179 40.10 -12.85 -27.56
CA GLY A 179 40.81 -13.11 -28.82
C GLY A 179 41.93 -12.10 -29.10
N ARG A 180 41.71 -10.81 -28.79
CA ARG A 180 42.72 -9.75 -28.94
C ARG A 180 43.85 -9.86 -27.92
N VAL A 181 43.56 -10.24 -26.68
CA VAL A 181 44.58 -10.44 -25.64
C VAL A 181 45.44 -11.66 -25.96
N MET A 182 44.85 -12.76 -26.42
CA MET A 182 45.61 -13.97 -26.79
C MET A 182 46.52 -13.74 -27.99
N ASN A 183 46.09 -12.98 -29.00
CA ASN A 183 46.94 -12.62 -30.16
C ASN A 183 48.09 -11.66 -29.81
N PHE A 184 47.95 -10.86 -28.75
CA PHE A 184 49.04 -9.99 -28.28
C PHE A 184 50.18 -10.80 -27.64
N PHE A 185 49.88 -11.92 -26.97
CA PHE A 185 50.90 -12.79 -26.37
C PHE A 185 51.55 -13.75 -27.38
N ALA A 186 50.84 -14.14 -28.44
CA ALA A 186 51.38 -15.02 -29.48
C ALA A 186 52.34 -14.31 -30.47
N SER A 187 52.35 -12.98 -30.53
CA SER A 187 53.20 -12.19 -31.45
C SER A 187 54.50 -11.66 -30.81
N ARG A 188 54.81 -12.06 -29.56
CA ARG A 188 56.02 -11.67 -28.81
C ARG A 188 56.95 -12.83 -28.45
N GLN A 189 56.86 -13.96 -29.14
CA GLN A 189 57.88 -15.02 -29.13
C GLN A 189 58.65 -15.03 -30.44
#